data_AF-A0A8T4LYT7-F1
#
_entry.id   AF-A0A8T4LYT7-F1
#
_cell.length_a   1.000
_cell.length_b   1.000
_cell.length_c   1.000
_cell.angle_alpha   90.00
_cell.angle_beta   90.00
_cell.angle_gamma   90.00
#
_symmetry.space_group_name_H-M   'P 1'
#
loop_
_entity.id
_entity.type
_entity.pdbx_description
1 polymer ?
#
loop_
_entity_poly.entity_id
_entity_poly.type
_entity_poly.pdbx_seq_one_letter_code
_entity_poly.pdbx_strand_id
1 'polypeptide(L)'
;MAKDNRQKIRRQKMKFSYDSKMDDLFIFDTSSKSKGSIEIGDLILDLDKNKKIVGVEIINATKFLKNLDVKITKAFLEGLKNAKFDLAKQKNWTFLKINLTSANQKLNPIVSVAF
;
A
#
# COMPACT_ATOMS: atom_id res chain seq x y z
N MET A 1 -10.33 25.11 -25.03
CA MET A 1 -9.05 25.00 -24.30
C MET A 1 -9.31 24.36 -22.94
N ALA A 2 -8.41 23.46 -22.51
CA ALA A 2 -8.64 22.41 -21.52
C ALA A 2 -9.11 22.91 -20.14
N LYS A 3 -10.12 22.24 -19.56
CA LYS A 3 -10.51 22.40 -18.15
C LYS A 3 -9.39 21.80 -17.29
N ASP A 4 -8.73 22.65 -16.52
CA ASP A 4 -7.74 22.29 -15.51
C ASP A 4 -8.42 21.43 -14.42
N ASN A 5 -8.38 20.11 -14.62
CA ASN A 5 -8.93 19.11 -13.72
C ASN A 5 -7.94 18.82 -12.60
N ARG A 6 -7.61 19.84 -11.79
CA ARG A 6 -6.98 19.61 -10.49
C ARG A 6 -8.01 18.95 -9.57
N GLN A 7 -8.05 17.61 -9.62
CA GLN A 7 -8.70 16.82 -8.59
C GLN A 7 -8.21 17.32 -7.24
N LYS A 8 -9.13 17.89 -6.46
CA LYS A 8 -8.90 18.33 -5.08
C LYS A 8 -8.32 17.13 -4.32
N ILE A 9 -7.00 17.13 -4.09
CA ILE A 9 -6.31 16.05 -3.40
C ILE A 9 -6.86 16.03 -1.97
N ARG A 10 -7.87 15.19 -1.73
CA ARG A 10 -8.23 14.81 -0.37
C ARG A 10 -6.99 14.16 0.21
N ARG A 11 -6.36 14.81 1.19
CA ARG A 11 -5.30 14.19 1.99
C ARG A 11 -5.89 12.93 2.63
N GLN A 12 -5.61 11.78 2.04
CA GLN A 12 -6.04 10.49 2.56
C GLN A 12 -5.41 10.35 3.95
N LYS A 13 -6.25 10.11 4.95
CA LYS A 13 -5.77 9.83 6.31
C LYS A 13 -5.42 8.34 6.35
N MET A 14 -4.23 8.02 5.87
CA MET A 14 -3.70 6.67 5.91
C MET A 14 -3.31 6.28 7.35
N LYS A 15 -3.68 5.07 7.74
CA LYS A 15 -3.15 4.38 8.92
C LYS A 15 -2.56 3.05 8.49
N PHE A 16 -1.86 2.40 9.41
CA PHE A 16 -1.32 1.08 9.19
C PHE A 16 -1.34 0.28 10.50
N SER A 17 -1.26 -1.04 10.36
CA SER A 17 -1.01 -2.00 11.43
C SER A 17 -0.04 -3.05 10.93
N TYR A 18 0.85 -3.51 11.81
CA TYR A 18 1.72 -4.65 11.54
C TYR A 18 1.60 -5.66 12.68
N ASP A 19 1.31 -6.91 12.34
CA ASP A 19 1.36 -8.04 13.27
C ASP A 19 2.63 -8.86 13.00
N SER A 20 3.58 -8.80 13.92
CA SER A 20 4.86 -9.53 13.81
C SER A 20 4.72 -11.04 13.92
N LYS A 21 3.71 -11.54 14.64
CA LYS A 21 3.45 -12.97 14.80
C LYS A 21 2.95 -13.55 13.48
N MET A 22 2.01 -12.86 12.84
CA MET A 22 1.44 -13.27 11.55
C MET A 22 2.27 -12.82 10.35
N ASP A 23 3.24 -11.93 10.55
CA ASP A 23 3.99 -11.23 9.50
C ASP A 23 3.06 -10.55 8.48
N ASP A 24 2.09 -9.82 8.99
CA ASP A 24 1.02 -9.18 8.21
C ASP A 24 1.09 -7.66 8.35
N LEU A 25 1.23 -6.97 7.22
CA LEU A 25 1.24 -5.51 7.13
C LEU A 25 -0.01 -5.02 6.40
N PHE A 26 -0.85 -4.27 7.10
CA PHE A 26 -2.02 -3.62 6.52
C PHE A 26 -1.88 -2.10 6.53
N ILE A 27 -2.13 -1.46 5.39
CA ILE A 27 -2.12 0.00 5.19
C ILE A 27 -3.47 0.41 4.61
N PHE A 28 -4.18 1.36 5.21
CA PHE A 28 -5.56 1.68 4.82
C PHE A 28 -5.95 3.16 4.98
N ASP A 29 -6.85 3.60 4.12
CA ASP A 29 -7.48 4.93 4.15
C ASP A 29 -8.65 4.95 5.14
N THR A 30 -8.47 5.64 6.26
CA THR A 30 -9.53 5.76 7.30
C THR A 30 -10.75 6.57 6.87
N SER A 31 -10.67 7.28 5.73
CA SER A 31 -11.79 8.08 5.22
C SER A 31 -12.74 7.31 4.28
N SER A 32 -12.39 6.05 3.97
CA SER A 32 -13.13 5.20 3.05
C SER A 32 -13.42 3.84 3.69
N LYS A 33 -14.48 3.16 3.23
CA LYS A 33 -14.81 1.81 3.67
C LYS A 33 -14.58 0.82 2.52
N SER A 34 -13.89 -0.28 2.81
CA SER A 34 -13.79 -1.41 1.89
C SER A 34 -15.19 -2.00 1.61
N LYS A 35 -15.38 -2.48 0.37
CA LYS A 35 -16.59 -3.10 -0.16
C LYS A 35 -16.31 -4.41 -0.89
N GLY A 36 -15.04 -4.79 -0.99
CA GLY A 36 -14.56 -6.01 -1.62
C GLY A 36 -13.05 -5.92 -1.78
N SER A 37 -12.43 -7.04 -2.11
CA SER A 37 -10.96 -7.15 -2.17
C SER A 37 -10.54 -7.95 -3.39
N ILE A 38 -9.33 -7.68 -3.89
CA ILE A 38 -8.66 -8.50 -4.90
C ILE A 38 -7.44 -9.12 -4.24
N GLU A 39 -7.34 -10.45 -4.28
CA GLU A 39 -6.22 -11.21 -3.73
C GLU A 39 -5.28 -11.65 -4.85
N ILE A 40 -3.99 -11.37 -4.71
CA ILE A 40 -2.93 -11.68 -5.68
C ILE A 40 -1.73 -12.25 -4.92
N GLY A 41 -1.78 -13.56 -4.65
CA GLY A 41 -0.79 -14.22 -3.81
C GLY A 41 -0.79 -13.61 -2.40
N ASP A 42 0.38 -13.11 -1.96
CA ASP A 42 0.57 -12.49 -0.65
C ASP A 42 0.09 -11.02 -0.58
N LEU A 43 -0.44 -10.45 -1.68
CA LEU A 43 -0.92 -9.06 -1.74
C LEU A 43 -2.46 -9.02 -1.85
N ILE A 44 -3.12 -8.29 -0.96
CA ILE A 44 -4.56 -8.05 -0.99
C ILE A 44 -4.84 -6.56 -1.17
N LEU A 45 -5.70 -6.24 -2.12
CA LEU A 45 -6.09 -4.87 -2.46
C LEU A 45 -7.57 -4.64 -2.14
N ASP A 46 -7.84 -3.83 -1.12
CA ASP A 46 -9.19 -3.47 -0.71
C ASP A 46 -9.74 -2.36 -1.59
N LEU A 47 -10.98 -2.54 -2.05
CA LEU A 47 -11.68 -1.63 -2.96
C LEU A 47 -12.89 -0.99 -2.29
N ASP A 48 -13.12 0.29 -2.53
CA ASP A 48 -14.38 0.94 -2.18
C ASP A 48 -15.50 0.65 -3.21
N LYS A 49 -16.70 1.20 -2.97
CA LYS A 49 -17.85 1.08 -3.88
C LYS A 49 -17.61 1.61 -5.30
N ASN A 50 -16.58 2.44 -5.49
CA ASN A 50 -16.21 3.02 -6.77
C ASN A 50 -15.00 2.29 -7.40
N LYS A 51 -14.64 1.10 -6.87
CA LYS A 51 -13.48 0.31 -7.29
C LYS A 51 -12.14 1.06 -7.13
N LYS A 52 -12.07 2.02 -6.20
CA LYS A 52 -10.81 2.66 -5.81
C LYS A 52 -10.13 1.82 -4.74
N ILE A 53 -8.82 1.59 -4.89
CA ILE A 53 -8.03 0.95 -3.84
C ILE A 53 -7.97 1.89 -2.61
N VAL A 54 -8.40 1.37 -1.47
CA VAL A 54 -8.49 2.05 -0.17
C VAL A 54 -7.75 1.32 0.94
N GLY A 55 -7.27 0.10 0.67
CA GLY A 55 -6.39 -0.65 1.56
C GLY A 55 -5.45 -1.56 0.78
N VAL A 56 -4.30 -1.82 1.39
CA VAL A 56 -3.27 -2.73 0.90
C VAL A 56 -2.82 -3.56 2.09
N GLU A 57 -3.02 -4.87 1.99
CA GLU A 57 -2.53 -5.85 2.96
C GLU A 57 -1.48 -6.72 2.29
N ILE A 58 -0.40 -7.00 3.03
CA ILE A 58 0.71 -7.83 2.59
C ILE A 58 0.89 -8.91 3.64
N ILE A 59 0.43 -10.11 3.31
CA ILE A 59 0.66 -11.32 4.10
C ILE A 59 2.10 -11.78 3.83
N ASN A 60 2.75 -12.40 4.82
CA ASN A 60 4.17 -12.76 4.73
C ASN A 60 5.04 -11.54 4.35
N ALA A 61 4.74 -10.37 4.93
CA ALA A 61 5.24 -9.06 4.52
C ALA A 61 6.76 -9.02 4.36
N THR A 62 7.52 -9.65 5.27
CA THR A 62 8.98 -9.67 5.14
C THR A 62 9.45 -10.46 3.93
N LYS A 63 8.83 -11.60 3.62
CA LYS A 63 9.17 -12.40 2.45
C LYS A 63 8.77 -11.68 1.16
N PHE A 64 7.54 -11.16 1.10
CA PHE A 64 7.05 -10.44 -0.06
C PHE A 64 7.95 -9.24 -0.40
N LEU A 65 8.28 -8.42 0.58
CA LEU A 65 9.08 -7.22 0.38
C LEU A 65 10.56 -7.54 0.07
N LYS A 66 11.13 -8.62 0.63
CA LYS A 66 12.46 -9.11 0.23
C LYS A 66 12.52 -9.51 -1.24
N ASN A 67 11.45 -10.10 -1.77
CA ASN A 67 11.37 -10.46 -3.19
C ASN A 67 11.34 -9.22 -4.12
N LEU A 68 11.05 -8.03 -3.58
CA LEU A 68 11.15 -6.76 -4.28
C LEU A 68 12.53 -6.10 -4.13
N ASP A 69 13.56 -6.89 -3.78
CA ASP A 69 14.93 -6.45 -3.53
C ASP A 69 15.04 -5.40 -2.39
N VAL A 70 14.12 -5.45 -1.43
CA VAL A 70 14.13 -4.59 -0.25
C VAL A 70 14.71 -5.35 0.94
N LYS A 71 15.86 -4.88 1.46
CA LYS A 71 16.40 -5.38 2.73
C LYS A 71 15.50 -4.96 3.88
N ILE A 72 14.62 -5.87 4.30
CA ILE A 72 13.65 -5.63 5.37
C ILE A 72 13.65 -6.77 6.40
N THR A 73 13.30 -6.43 7.64
CA THR A 73 13.20 -7.35 8.78
C THR A 73 11.88 -7.11 9.52
N LYS A 74 11.44 -8.08 10.33
CA LYS A 74 10.27 -7.89 11.22
C LYS A 74 10.48 -6.72 12.18
N ALA A 75 11.68 -6.58 12.74
CA ALA A 75 12.04 -5.46 13.62
C ALA A 75 11.88 -4.08 12.94
N PHE A 76 12.20 -3.97 11.64
CA PHE A 76 11.92 -2.74 10.89
C PHE A 76 10.41 -2.47 10.78
N LEU A 77 9.62 -3.51 10.51
CA LEU A 77 8.16 -3.42 10.37
C LEU A 77 7.46 -3.11 11.71
N GLU A 78 7.90 -3.71 12.82
CA GLU A 78 7.47 -3.37 14.19
C GLU A 78 7.81 -1.91 14.54
N GLY A 79 8.97 -1.44 14.08
CA GLY A 79 9.46 -0.08 14.28
C GLY A 79 8.84 0.97 13.36
N LEU A 80 7.85 0.62 12.52
CA LEU A 80 7.25 1.58 11.59
C LEU A 80 6.66 2.78 12.32
N LYS A 81 6.99 3.97 11.81
CA LYS A 81 6.41 5.26 12.23
C LYS A 81 5.40 5.78 11.22
N ASN A 82 5.56 5.38 9.96
CA ASN A 82 4.65 5.74 8.89
C ASN A 82 4.67 4.66 7.80
N ALA A 83 3.49 4.26 7.33
CA ALA A 83 3.32 3.45 6.14
C ALA A 83 2.18 4.05 5.31
N LYS A 84 2.41 4.19 4.01
CA LYS A 84 1.45 4.74 3.04
C LYS A 84 1.61 4.02 1.72
N PHE A 85 0.59 4.09 0.88
CA PHE A 85 0.72 3.72 -0.51
C PHE A 85 0.24 4.83 -1.43
N ASP A 86 0.85 4.91 -2.61
CA ASP A 86 0.45 5.74 -3.72
C ASP A 86 0.18 4.86 -4.94
N LEU A 87 -0.73 5.30 -5.79
CA LEU A 87 -1.12 4.58 -7.00
C LEU A 87 -0.83 5.45 -8.20
N ALA A 88 -0.13 4.89 -9.17
CA ALA A 88 0.00 5.47 -10.50
C ALA A 88 -0.60 4.51 -11.52
N LYS A 89 -1.51 5.01 -12.37
CA LYS A 89 -2.12 4.23 -13.45
C LYS A 89 -1.51 4.60 -14.78
N GLN A 90 -1.15 3.60 -15.58
CA GLN A 90 -0.67 3.78 -16.95
C GLN A 90 -1.24 2.68 -17.84
N LYS A 91 -2.20 3.03 -18.71
CA LYS A 91 -2.95 2.06 -19.53
C LYS A 91 -3.57 0.96 -18.64
N ASN A 92 -3.22 -0.30 -18.89
CA ASN A 92 -3.65 -1.50 -18.15
C ASN A 92 -2.76 -1.83 -16.94
N TRP A 93 -1.77 -0.99 -16.63
CA TRP A 93 -0.91 -1.16 -15.48
C TRP A 93 -1.32 -0.24 -14.34
N THR A 94 -1.34 -0.81 -13.14
CA THR A 94 -1.37 -0.06 -11.89
C THR A 94 -0.06 -0.30 -11.15
N PHE A 95 0.67 0.77 -10.91
CA PHE A 95 1.85 0.78 -10.06
C PHE A 95 1.43 1.18 -8.65
N LEU A 96 1.64 0.27 -7.72
CA LEU A 96 1.48 0.45 -6.30
C LEU A 96 2.86 0.76 -5.69
N LYS A 97 3.04 2.01 -5.26
CA LYS A 97 4.24 2.42 -4.52
C LYS A 97 3.93 2.40 -3.04
N ILE A 98 4.64 1.58 -2.28
CA ILE A 98 4.49 1.48 -0.83
C ILE A 98 5.64 2.29 -0.21
N ASN A 99 5.33 3.24 0.67
CA ASN A 99 6.30 4.08 1.35
C ASN A 99 6.33 3.70 2.84
N LEU A 100 7.43 3.10 3.28
CA LEU A 100 7.64 2.63 4.65
C LEU A 100 8.74 3.47 5.32
N THR A 101 8.46 3.97 6.53
CA THR A 101 9.43 4.73 7.32
C THR A 101 9.51 4.15 8.73
N SER A 102 10.70 3.74 9.14
CA SER A 102 11.02 3.39 10.53
C SER A 102 12.23 4.21 10.98
N ALA A 103 12.13 4.92 12.11
CA ALA A 103 13.16 5.79 12.70
C ALA A 103 13.94 6.63 11.66
N ASN A 104 15.08 6.12 11.18
CA ASN A 104 16.00 6.80 10.26
C ASN A 104 16.09 6.15 8.86
N GLN A 105 15.32 5.11 8.59
CA GLN A 105 15.32 4.39 7.33
C GLN A 105 13.99 4.52 6.61
N LYS A 106 14.07 4.80 5.31
CA LYS A 106 12.92 4.87 4.39
C LYS A 106 13.09 3.82 3.30
N LEU A 107 12.04 3.06 3.05
CA LEU A 107 11.97 2.05 1.99
C LEU A 107 10.76 2.35 1.13
N ASN A 108 10.94 2.32 -0.20
CA ASN A 108 9.89 2.67 -1.16
C ASN A 108 9.66 1.57 -2.21
N PRO A 109 9.31 0.33 -1.79
CA PRO A 109 9.02 -0.75 -2.74
C PRO A 109 7.94 -0.37 -3.75
N ILE A 110 8.09 -0.88 -4.97
CA ILE A 110 7.13 -0.70 -6.06
C ILE A 110 6.67 -2.07 -6.53
N VAL A 111 5.36 -2.24 -6.59
CA VAL A 111 4.70 -3.41 -7.16
C VAL A 111 3.91 -2.96 -8.38
N SER A 112 4.04 -3.66 -9.50
CA SER A 112 3.23 -3.44 -10.69
C SER A 112 2.25 -4.59 -10.88
N VAL A 113 0.97 -4.26 -10.98
CA VAL A 113 -0.10 -5.21 -11.26
C VAL A 113 -0.81 -4.81 -12.55
N ALA A 114 -1.06 -5.78 -13.42
CA ALA A 114 -1.79 -5.60 -14.66
C ALA A 114 -3.23 -6.09 -14.45
N PHE A 115 -4.20 -5.25 -14.84
CA PHE A 115 -5.63 -5.56 -14.80
C PHE A 115 -6.29 -5.22 -16.14
#